data_AF-A0A973PMI3-F1
#
_entry.id   AF-A0A973PMI3-F1
#
_cell.length_a   1.000
_cell.length_b   1.000
_cell.length_c   1.000
_cell.angle_alpha   90.00
_cell.angle_beta   90.00
_cell.angle_gamma   90.00
#
_symmetry.space_group_name_H-M   'P 1'
#
loop_
_entity.id
_entity.type
_entity.pdbx_description
1 polymer ?
#
loop_
_entity_poly.entity_id
_entity_poly.type
_entity_poly.pdbx_seq_one_letter_code
_entity_poly.pdbx_strand_id
1 'polypeptide(L)'
;AHLGWSLAAKADLIAIGAPYEDQAQLADAGSVYVRRGSGSLRRIQEDSDGVLGNAEVGDQFGWSLAFAAGNALVVGVPYENDDGPGRQVASGKIDSGSVTVLKDVLAPTLTSLKIDSPSKTAGDKYGYAIAYSDSAGLAVSAPGPGYVQVFGKDFKPTRTVRGTAGFGLALAASTDGRFAAASPDSVETTAGQSFPVAASALAFGGNRLYVGMPDGGRRGSVSYAGRNDSSLNALEPAKGEDFGAALGGG
;
A
#
# COMPACT_ATOMS: atom_id res chain seq x y z
N ALA A 1 13.49 3.50 12.38
CA ALA A 1 12.84 2.27 11.86
C ALA A 1 11.33 2.41 11.68
N HIS A 2 10.57 2.79 12.71
CA HIS A 2 9.08 2.78 12.69
C HIS A 2 8.50 1.43 12.24
N LEU A 3 8.96 0.33 12.86
CA LEU A 3 8.45 -1.01 12.58
C LEU A 3 6.93 -1.05 12.80
N GLY A 4 6.20 -1.57 11.82
CA GLY A 4 4.74 -1.59 11.83
C GLY A 4 4.09 -0.40 11.14
N TRP A 5 4.89 0.45 10.46
CA TRP A 5 4.38 1.51 9.59
C TRP A 5 3.36 1.00 8.57
N SER A 6 3.64 -0.16 7.98
CA SER A 6 2.74 -0.87 7.09
C SER A 6 2.65 -2.34 7.47
N LEU A 7 1.50 -2.94 7.18
CA LEU A 7 1.21 -4.34 7.47
C LEU A 7 0.53 -4.98 6.28
N ALA A 8 0.91 -6.22 5.96
CA ALA A 8 0.13 -7.09 5.09
C ALA A 8 0.04 -8.47 5.75
N ALA A 9 -1.13 -9.10 5.69
CA ALA A 9 -1.37 -10.42 6.27
C ALA A 9 -2.09 -11.31 5.26
N LYS A 10 -1.72 -12.59 5.21
CA LYS A 10 -2.38 -13.62 4.41
C LYS A 10 -2.24 -14.97 5.07
N ALA A 11 -3.36 -15.57 5.48
CA ALA A 11 -3.37 -16.80 6.27
C ALA A 11 -2.44 -16.68 7.51
N ASP A 12 -1.42 -17.53 7.60
CA ASP A 12 -0.43 -17.54 8.68
C ASP A 12 0.81 -16.66 8.39
N LEU A 13 0.83 -15.93 7.27
CA LEU A 13 1.94 -15.07 6.86
C LEU A 13 1.66 -13.60 7.22
N ILE A 14 2.64 -12.94 7.83
CA ILE A 14 2.64 -11.51 8.12
C ILE A 14 3.88 -10.85 7.50
N ALA A 15 3.70 -9.69 6.89
CA ALA A 15 4.75 -8.77 6.49
C ALA A 15 4.58 -7.45 7.23
N ILE A 16 5.69 -6.88 7.70
CA ILE A 16 5.75 -5.69 8.55
C ILE A 16 6.79 -4.74 7.96
N GLY A 17 6.37 -3.53 7.57
CA GLY A 17 7.25 -2.51 7.04
C GLY A 17 7.96 -1.73 8.15
N ALA A 18 9.21 -1.36 7.89
CA ALA A 18 10.02 -0.46 8.70
C ALA A 18 10.76 0.51 7.75
N PRO A 19 10.04 1.41 7.05
CA PRO A 19 10.61 2.25 6.00
C PRO A 19 11.69 3.22 6.50
N TYR A 20 11.68 3.58 7.78
CA TYR A 20 12.67 4.49 8.36
C TYR A 20 13.85 3.73 9.00
N GLU A 21 14.07 2.46 8.64
CA GLU A 21 15.20 1.68 9.15
C GLU A 21 16.46 1.98 8.36
N ASP A 22 17.53 2.34 9.07
CA ASP A 22 18.83 2.61 8.46
C ASP A 22 19.50 1.33 7.99
N GLN A 23 20.18 1.39 6.85
CA GLN A 23 21.03 0.33 6.34
C GLN A 23 22.48 0.79 6.31
N ALA A 24 23.27 0.37 7.30
CA ALA A 24 24.64 0.85 7.49
C ALA A 24 24.68 2.39 7.54
N GLN A 25 25.30 3.06 6.56
CA GLN A 25 25.35 4.52 6.44
C GLN A 25 24.19 5.14 5.63
N LEU A 26 23.24 4.33 5.16
CA LEU A 26 22.08 4.80 4.39
C LEU A 26 20.92 5.03 5.34
N ALA A 27 20.67 6.30 5.69
CA ALA A 27 19.56 6.68 6.55
C ALA A 27 18.22 6.45 5.84
N ASP A 28 17.22 5.93 6.57
CA ASP A 28 15.86 5.73 6.07
C ASP A 28 15.77 4.93 4.75
N ALA A 29 16.70 4.01 4.50
CA ALA A 29 16.67 3.11 3.34
C ALA A 29 15.48 2.14 3.42
N GLY A 30 15.12 1.72 4.62
CA GLY A 30 13.94 0.92 4.89
C GLY A 30 14.18 -0.59 4.85
N SER A 31 13.17 -1.32 5.31
CA SER A 31 13.19 -2.78 5.43
C SER A 31 11.80 -3.35 5.56
N VAL A 32 11.67 -4.63 5.23
CA VAL A 32 10.47 -5.43 5.48
C VAL A 32 10.83 -6.67 6.28
N TYR A 33 9.99 -7.00 7.24
CA TYR A 33 10.10 -8.20 8.05
C TYR A 33 8.96 -9.14 7.74
N VAL A 34 9.28 -10.39 7.40
CA VAL A 34 8.28 -11.42 7.08
C VAL A 34 8.38 -12.56 8.07
N ARG A 35 7.24 -13.07 8.53
CA ARG A 35 7.17 -14.26 9.38
C ARG A 35 5.97 -15.12 8.99
N ARG A 36 6.16 -16.44 9.05
CA ARG A 36 5.09 -17.44 9.02
C ARG A 36 4.82 -17.95 10.45
N GLY A 37 3.57 -17.92 10.87
CA GLY A 37 3.13 -18.37 12.21
C GLY A 37 3.95 -17.72 13.32
N SER A 38 4.44 -18.54 14.25
CA SER A 38 5.31 -18.14 15.36
C SER A 38 6.82 -18.30 15.07
N GLY A 39 7.22 -18.42 13.80
CA GLY A 39 8.62 -18.57 13.41
C GLY A 39 9.47 -17.31 13.62
N SER A 40 10.73 -17.34 13.18
CA SER A 40 11.59 -16.15 13.20
C SER A 40 11.18 -15.13 12.13
N LEU A 41 11.43 -13.85 12.40
CA LEU A 41 11.30 -12.81 11.37
C LEU A 41 12.49 -12.91 10.41
N ARG A 42 12.18 -12.95 9.11
CA ARG A 42 13.14 -12.75 8.04
C ARG A 42 13.14 -11.27 7.66
N ARG A 43 14.28 -10.62 7.78
CA ARG A 43 14.50 -9.25 7.31
C ARG A 43 14.85 -9.25 5.82
N ILE A 44 14.27 -8.34 5.06
CA ILE A 44 14.47 -8.14 3.62
C ILE A 44 14.64 -6.64 3.36
N GLN A 45 15.65 -6.30 2.56
CA GLN A 45 16.02 -4.94 2.11
C GLN A 45 16.26 -4.95 0.60
N GLU A 46 16.42 -3.78 -0.02
CA GLU A 46 16.75 -3.68 -1.44
C GLU A 46 18.11 -4.25 -1.80
N ASP A 47 19.10 -4.17 -0.91
CA ASP A 47 20.40 -4.81 -1.10
C ASP A 47 20.42 -6.32 -0.74
N SER A 48 19.25 -6.93 -0.47
CA SER A 48 19.20 -8.38 -0.22
C SER A 48 19.36 -9.15 -1.54
N ASP A 49 20.14 -10.24 -1.51
CA ASP A 49 20.35 -11.09 -2.68
C ASP A 49 19.03 -11.48 -3.37
N GLY A 50 18.93 -11.17 -4.66
CA GLY A 50 17.76 -11.47 -5.49
C GLY A 50 16.64 -10.42 -5.45
N VAL A 51 16.84 -9.32 -4.73
CA VAL A 51 16.01 -8.10 -4.83
C VAL A 51 16.64 -7.17 -5.88
N LEU A 52 15.89 -6.90 -6.94
CA LEU A 52 16.28 -5.94 -7.98
C LEU A 52 16.18 -4.51 -7.45
N GLY A 53 17.24 -3.73 -7.66
CA GLY A 53 17.41 -2.38 -7.12
C GLY A 53 18.67 -2.31 -6.25
N ASN A 54 18.84 -1.20 -5.56
CA ASN A 54 19.82 -1.04 -4.50
C ASN A 54 19.28 -0.03 -3.50
N ALA A 55 19.69 -0.15 -2.23
CA ALA A 55 19.31 0.83 -1.23
C ALA A 55 20.03 2.17 -1.43
N GLU A 56 19.31 3.25 -1.21
CA GLU A 56 19.76 4.63 -1.13
C GLU A 56 19.23 5.31 0.15
N VAL A 57 19.69 6.54 0.40
CA VAL A 57 19.18 7.33 1.52
C VAL A 57 17.76 7.78 1.20
N GLY A 58 16.81 7.36 2.02
CA GLY A 58 15.43 7.85 1.96
C GLY A 58 14.47 7.10 1.04
N ASP A 59 14.88 6.00 0.38
CA ASP A 59 13.99 5.20 -0.49
C ASP A 59 12.77 4.67 0.27
N GLN A 60 12.95 4.42 1.58
CA GLN A 60 11.90 4.00 2.49
C GLN A 60 11.21 2.71 2.05
N PHE A 61 12.02 1.72 1.65
CA PHE A 61 11.55 0.38 1.32
C PHE A 61 10.67 -0.20 2.44
N GLY A 62 9.48 -0.68 2.08
CA GLY A 62 8.49 -1.14 3.06
C GLY A 62 7.45 -0.08 3.44
N TRP A 63 7.40 1.04 2.72
CA TRP A 63 6.39 2.09 2.94
C TRP A 63 4.96 1.57 2.87
N SER A 64 4.66 0.73 1.89
CA SER A 64 3.36 0.08 1.74
C SER A 64 3.53 -1.39 1.36
N LEU A 65 2.59 -2.24 1.76
CA LEU A 65 2.69 -3.70 1.61
C LEU A 65 1.37 -4.30 1.16
N ALA A 66 1.43 -5.28 0.26
CA ALA A 66 0.31 -6.17 -0.03
C ALA A 66 0.81 -7.56 -0.44
N PHE A 67 0.19 -8.62 0.11
CA PHE A 67 0.42 -9.96 -0.42
C PHE A 67 -0.35 -10.15 -1.73
N ALA A 68 0.33 -10.75 -2.70
CA ALA A 68 -0.24 -11.21 -3.96
C ALA A 68 -0.49 -12.74 -3.93
N ALA A 69 -0.70 -13.34 -5.10
CA ALA A 69 -0.88 -14.79 -5.23
C ALA A 69 0.31 -15.57 -4.64
N GLY A 70 0.03 -16.76 -4.09
CA GLY A 70 1.05 -17.57 -3.39
C GLY A 70 1.63 -16.85 -2.17
N ASN A 71 2.97 -16.80 -2.08
CA ASN A 71 3.72 -16.07 -1.06
C ASN A 71 4.34 -14.77 -1.62
N ALA A 72 3.85 -14.27 -2.75
CA ALA A 72 4.39 -13.06 -3.33
C ALA A 72 4.05 -11.84 -2.47
N LEU A 73 5.02 -10.95 -2.24
CA LEU A 73 4.83 -9.70 -1.51
C LEU A 73 5.17 -8.53 -2.42
N VAL A 74 4.25 -7.60 -2.54
CA VAL A 74 4.49 -6.31 -3.21
C VAL A 74 4.88 -5.29 -2.15
N VAL A 75 6.00 -4.63 -2.37
CA VAL A 75 6.58 -3.62 -1.48
C VAL A 75 6.63 -2.29 -2.21
N GLY A 76 6.05 -1.26 -1.61
CA GLY A 76 6.13 0.12 -2.12
C GLY A 76 7.40 0.82 -1.67
N VAL A 77 7.99 1.57 -2.60
CA VAL A 77 9.21 2.37 -2.41
C VAL A 77 8.97 3.76 -3.05
N PRO A 78 8.04 4.56 -2.50
CA PRO A 78 7.58 5.78 -3.16
C PRO A 78 8.63 6.89 -3.24
N TYR A 79 9.70 6.81 -2.46
CA TYR A 79 10.77 7.81 -2.46
C TYR A 79 12.01 7.35 -3.24
N GLU A 80 11.91 6.19 -3.90
CA GLU A 80 12.89 5.71 -4.86
C GLU A 80 13.07 6.72 -6.02
N ASN A 81 14.33 6.91 -6.41
CA ASN A 81 14.67 7.70 -7.58
C ASN A 81 14.65 6.83 -8.86
N ASP A 82 14.33 7.43 -10.01
CA ASP A 82 14.60 6.78 -11.31
C ASP A 82 15.82 7.44 -11.93
N ASP A 83 16.99 6.85 -11.69
CA ASP A 83 18.29 7.36 -12.15
C ASP A 83 18.95 6.52 -13.26
N GLY A 84 18.22 5.51 -13.76
CA GLY A 84 18.60 4.68 -14.89
C GLY A 84 19.20 3.32 -14.50
N PRO A 85 19.90 2.64 -15.42
CA PRO A 85 20.49 1.33 -15.14
C PRO A 85 21.81 1.48 -14.35
N GLY A 86 21.94 0.75 -13.24
CA GLY A 86 23.17 0.69 -12.45
C GLY A 86 22.89 0.81 -10.96
N ARG A 87 23.95 1.04 -10.17
CA ARG A 87 23.80 1.41 -8.77
C ARG A 87 23.39 2.86 -8.71
N GLN A 88 22.23 3.11 -8.13
CA GLN A 88 21.67 4.45 -8.01
C GLN A 88 22.50 5.31 -7.03
N VAL A 89 22.56 6.62 -7.31
CA VAL A 89 23.33 7.62 -6.54
C VAL A 89 22.51 8.88 -6.19
N ALA A 90 21.22 8.72 -5.94
CA ALA A 90 20.25 9.78 -5.62
C ALA A 90 20.21 10.88 -6.69
N SER A 91 20.25 10.47 -7.96
CA SER A 91 20.18 11.36 -9.11
C SER A 91 18.91 11.07 -9.94
N GLY A 92 18.75 11.68 -11.11
CA GLY A 92 17.59 11.38 -11.97
C GLY A 92 16.26 11.96 -11.47
N LYS A 93 15.17 11.19 -11.61
CA LYS A 93 13.82 11.65 -11.21
C LYS A 93 13.58 11.37 -9.75
N ILE A 94 13.79 12.42 -8.95
CA ILE A 94 13.64 12.37 -7.50
C ILE A 94 12.22 11.97 -7.09
N ASP A 95 12.09 11.03 -6.14
CA ASP A 95 10.81 10.54 -5.61
C ASP A 95 9.82 10.11 -6.71
N SER A 96 10.32 9.56 -7.81
CA SER A 96 9.41 9.00 -8.83
C SER A 96 8.68 7.77 -8.31
N GLY A 97 9.35 7.01 -7.43
CA GLY A 97 8.81 5.86 -6.75
C GLY A 97 8.76 4.60 -7.61
N SER A 98 8.76 3.47 -6.93
CA SER A 98 8.65 2.14 -7.53
C SER A 98 7.86 1.18 -6.65
N VAL A 99 7.57 0.00 -7.20
CA VAL A 99 7.20 -1.18 -6.40
C VAL A 99 8.11 -2.35 -6.72
N THR A 100 8.46 -3.10 -5.68
CA THR A 100 9.22 -4.35 -5.78
C THR A 100 8.33 -5.52 -5.43
N VAL A 101 8.14 -6.43 -6.38
CA VAL A 101 7.40 -7.68 -6.20
C VAL A 101 8.38 -8.80 -5.87
N LEU A 102 8.42 -9.22 -4.61
CA LEU A 102 9.13 -10.42 -4.17
C LEU A 102 8.28 -11.63 -4.52
N LYS A 103 8.77 -12.55 -5.37
CA LYS A 103 7.95 -13.64 -5.93
C LYS A 103 7.56 -14.71 -4.90
N ASP A 104 8.46 -15.00 -3.96
CA ASP A 104 8.21 -15.86 -2.81
C ASP A 104 9.10 -15.43 -1.64
N VAL A 105 8.51 -14.80 -0.64
CA VAL A 105 9.24 -14.29 0.54
C VAL A 105 9.76 -15.40 1.48
N LEU A 106 9.33 -16.64 1.28
CA LEU A 106 9.76 -17.79 2.07
C LEU A 106 10.80 -18.64 1.33
N ALA A 107 11.02 -18.40 0.03
CA ALA A 107 12.06 -19.08 -0.71
C ALA A 107 13.45 -18.72 -0.16
N PRO A 108 14.38 -19.68 0.01
CA PRO A 108 15.71 -19.40 0.56
C PRO A 108 16.43 -18.31 -0.25
N THR A 109 16.32 -18.37 -1.57
CA THR A 109 16.78 -17.34 -2.49
C THR A 109 15.60 -16.51 -2.97
N LEU A 110 15.68 -15.19 -2.82
CA LEU A 110 14.65 -14.30 -3.34
C LEU A 110 14.77 -14.15 -4.85
N THR A 111 13.65 -13.89 -5.50
CA THR A 111 13.63 -13.34 -6.85
C THR A 111 12.58 -12.25 -6.87
N SER A 112 12.85 -11.16 -7.59
CA SER A 112 11.91 -10.05 -7.65
C SER A 112 11.64 -9.56 -9.07
N LEU A 113 10.67 -8.66 -9.16
CA LEU A 113 10.38 -7.79 -10.29
C LEU A 113 10.29 -6.36 -9.73
N LYS A 114 11.04 -5.42 -10.31
CA LYS A 114 10.88 -3.99 -10.02
C LYS A 114 9.97 -3.36 -11.08
N ILE A 115 9.04 -2.51 -10.64
CA ILE A 115 8.11 -1.78 -11.51
C ILE A 115 8.22 -0.30 -11.13
N ASP A 116 8.87 0.48 -11.99
CA ASP A 116 9.00 1.93 -11.81
C ASP A 116 7.70 2.66 -12.16
N SER A 117 7.58 3.90 -11.69
CA SER A 117 6.49 4.80 -12.08
C SER A 117 6.29 4.82 -13.61
N PRO A 118 5.09 4.50 -14.14
CA PRO A 118 4.81 4.58 -15.57
C PRO A 118 5.02 5.98 -16.17
N SER A 119 4.79 7.04 -15.40
CA SER A 119 5.01 8.43 -15.84
C SER A 119 6.48 8.85 -15.79
N LYS A 120 7.31 8.11 -15.04
CA LYS A 120 8.74 8.37 -14.85
C LYS A 120 9.01 9.86 -14.60
N THR A 121 8.26 10.46 -13.68
CA THR A 121 8.33 11.89 -13.37
C THR A 121 8.72 12.06 -11.90
N ALA A 122 9.45 13.14 -11.60
CA ALA A 122 9.85 13.43 -10.22
C ALA A 122 8.62 13.75 -9.36
N GLY A 123 8.62 13.28 -8.11
CA GLY A 123 7.54 13.51 -7.15
C GLY A 123 6.28 12.67 -7.39
N ASP A 124 6.32 11.69 -8.30
CA ASP A 124 5.19 10.80 -8.55
C ASP A 124 4.77 10.04 -7.29
N LYS A 125 5.76 9.63 -6.48
CA LYS A 125 5.59 8.81 -5.29
C LYS A 125 4.88 7.49 -5.60
N TYR A 126 5.20 6.90 -6.74
CA TYR A 126 4.58 5.66 -7.16
C TYR A 126 4.91 4.52 -6.19
N GLY A 127 3.91 3.75 -5.76
CA GLY A 127 4.07 2.79 -4.66
C GLY A 127 3.63 3.32 -3.30
N TYR A 128 3.05 4.54 -3.23
CA TYR A 128 2.62 5.14 -1.96
C TYR A 128 1.56 4.29 -1.23
N ALA A 129 0.55 3.83 -1.96
CA ALA A 129 -0.42 2.86 -1.45
C ALA A 129 -0.58 1.71 -2.45
N ILE A 130 -0.79 0.51 -1.90
CA ILE A 130 -0.91 -0.73 -2.66
C ILE A 130 -2.12 -1.51 -2.17
N ALA A 131 -2.89 -2.07 -3.09
CA ALA A 131 -3.92 -3.04 -2.77
C ALA A 131 -3.92 -4.19 -3.79
N TYR A 132 -4.23 -5.40 -3.33
CA TYR A 132 -4.27 -6.60 -4.17
C TYR A 132 -5.59 -7.35 -4.01
N SER A 133 -6.11 -7.89 -5.11
CA SER A 133 -7.27 -8.78 -5.15
C SER A 133 -6.93 -10.03 -5.96
N ASP A 134 -7.19 -11.22 -5.42
CA ASP A 134 -7.06 -12.48 -6.18
C ASP A 134 -7.98 -12.54 -7.42
N SER A 135 -9.04 -11.70 -7.46
CA SER A 135 -9.98 -11.61 -8.57
C SER A 135 -9.56 -10.62 -9.66
N ALA A 136 -8.74 -9.61 -9.35
CA ALA A 136 -8.41 -8.53 -10.28
C ALA A 136 -6.91 -8.28 -10.50
N GLY A 137 -6.07 -8.58 -9.50
CA GLY A 137 -4.64 -8.28 -9.51
C GLY A 137 -4.29 -7.13 -8.58
N LEU A 138 -3.37 -6.27 -9.02
CA LEU A 138 -2.69 -5.27 -8.19
C LEU A 138 -3.16 -3.85 -8.55
N ALA A 139 -3.31 -2.99 -7.56
CA ALA A 139 -3.45 -1.54 -7.72
C ALA A 139 -2.33 -0.83 -6.97
N VAL A 140 -1.69 0.13 -7.62
CA VAL A 140 -0.57 0.93 -7.09
C VAL A 140 -0.84 2.40 -7.35
N SER A 141 -0.74 3.25 -6.33
CA SER A 141 -0.95 4.70 -6.49
C SER A 141 0.34 5.49 -6.70
N ALA A 142 0.21 6.63 -7.37
CA ALA A 142 1.15 7.74 -7.43
C ALA A 142 0.38 9.02 -7.08
N PRO A 143 0.35 9.42 -5.79
CA PRO A 143 -0.45 10.55 -5.33
C PRO A 143 0.09 11.90 -5.83
N GLY A 144 1.36 12.02 -6.21
CA GLY A 144 1.91 13.29 -6.73
C GLY A 144 1.10 13.82 -7.93
N PRO A 145 1.06 13.09 -9.05
CA PRO A 145 0.22 13.40 -10.21
C PRO A 145 -1.23 12.95 -10.05
N GLY A 146 -1.56 12.14 -9.04
CA GLY A 146 -2.92 11.70 -8.76
C GLY A 146 -3.41 10.59 -9.68
N TYR A 147 -2.78 9.41 -9.65
CA TYR A 147 -3.29 8.24 -10.37
C TYR A 147 -3.12 6.93 -9.62
N VAL A 148 -3.89 5.93 -10.04
CA VAL A 148 -3.76 4.53 -9.64
C VAL A 148 -3.55 3.68 -10.89
N GLN A 149 -2.44 2.98 -10.97
CA GLN A 149 -2.17 1.99 -12.00
C GLN A 149 -2.68 0.62 -11.53
N VAL A 150 -3.53 -0.01 -12.35
CA VAL A 150 -4.04 -1.37 -12.14
C VAL A 150 -3.27 -2.33 -13.03
N PHE A 151 -2.94 -3.49 -12.47
CA PHE A 151 -2.27 -4.59 -13.13
C PHE A 151 -3.07 -5.88 -12.99
N GLY A 152 -2.94 -6.75 -13.98
CA GLY A 152 -3.39 -8.13 -13.87
C GLY A 152 -2.55 -8.92 -12.85
N LYS A 153 -2.95 -10.17 -12.61
CA LYS A 153 -2.24 -11.08 -11.70
C LYS A 153 -0.84 -11.47 -12.18
N ASP A 154 -0.55 -11.25 -13.46
CA ASP A 154 0.77 -11.41 -14.07
C ASP A 154 1.61 -10.12 -14.01
N PHE A 155 1.15 -9.11 -13.25
CA PHE A 155 1.78 -7.81 -13.10
C PHE A 155 1.93 -7.02 -14.40
N LYS A 156 1.10 -7.30 -15.41
CA LYS A 156 1.01 -6.46 -16.62
C LYS A 156 -0.01 -5.35 -16.43
N PRO A 157 0.29 -4.12 -16.86
CA PRO A 157 -0.63 -2.99 -16.70
C PRO A 157 -1.91 -3.25 -17.51
N THR A 158 -3.06 -2.98 -16.91
CA THR A 158 -4.38 -3.18 -17.53
C THR A 158 -5.13 -1.87 -17.70
N ARG A 159 -5.04 -0.96 -16.71
CA ARG A 159 -5.78 0.30 -16.70
C ARG A 159 -5.12 1.31 -15.77
N THR A 160 -5.14 2.58 -16.15
CA THR A 160 -4.81 3.71 -15.25
C THR A 160 -6.09 4.43 -14.88
N VAL A 161 -6.31 4.69 -13.59
CA VAL A 161 -7.38 5.57 -13.07
C VAL A 161 -6.73 6.87 -12.65
N ARG A 162 -7.27 8.00 -13.11
CA ARG A 162 -6.72 9.33 -12.82
C ARG A 162 -7.69 10.11 -11.95
N GLY A 163 -7.15 10.83 -10.98
CA GLY A 163 -7.83 11.81 -10.15
C GLY A 163 -7.04 13.13 -10.12
N THR A 164 -7.24 13.90 -9.06
CA THR A 164 -6.45 15.10 -8.77
C THR A 164 -5.20 14.76 -7.96
N ALA A 165 -4.27 15.71 -7.80
CA ALA A 165 -3.13 15.54 -6.91
C ALA A 165 -3.60 15.12 -5.50
N GLY A 166 -2.96 14.10 -4.94
CA GLY A 166 -3.37 13.40 -3.74
C GLY A 166 -4.33 12.22 -3.97
N PHE A 167 -4.78 11.94 -5.19
CA PHE A 167 -5.55 10.74 -5.47
C PHE A 167 -4.72 9.47 -5.25
N GLY A 168 -5.24 8.54 -4.44
CA GLY A 168 -4.57 7.29 -4.09
C GLY A 168 -3.72 7.37 -2.81
N LEU A 169 -4.02 8.28 -1.89
CA LEU A 169 -3.37 8.33 -0.56
C LEU A 169 -3.65 7.09 0.29
N ALA A 170 -4.77 6.43 0.07
CA ALA A 170 -5.07 5.11 0.60
C ALA A 170 -5.75 4.26 -0.50
N LEU A 171 -5.49 2.96 -0.51
CA LEU A 171 -6.14 2.00 -1.40
C LEU A 171 -6.76 0.85 -0.60
N ALA A 172 -7.87 0.31 -1.10
CA ALA A 172 -8.41 -0.96 -0.63
C ALA A 172 -8.86 -1.81 -1.82
N ALA A 173 -8.77 -3.12 -1.66
CA ALA A 173 -9.22 -4.09 -2.64
C ALA A 173 -10.29 -4.99 -2.03
N SER A 174 -11.34 -5.24 -2.79
CA SER A 174 -12.40 -6.19 -2.44
C SER A 174 -12.08 -7.57 -3.00
N THR A 175 -12.67 -8.60 -2.40
CA THR A 175 -12.56 -9.98 -2.88
C THR A 175 -13.21 -10.17 -4.25
N ASP A 176 -14.17 -9.33 -4.64
CA ASP A 176 -14.81 -9.34 -5.96
C ASP A 176 -14.09 -8.50 -7.02
N GLY A 177 -12.90 -7.98 -6.73
CA GLY A 177 -12.01 -7.34 -7.70
C GLY A 177 -12.23 -5.84 -7.90
N ARG A 178 -13.05 -5.20 -7.06
CA ARG A 178 -13.16 -3.73 -7.01
C ARG A 178 -12.02 -3.13 -6.19
N PHE A 179 -11.54 -1.97 -6.59
CA PHE A 179 -10.61 -1.16 -5.81
C PHE A 179 -11.30 0.12 -5.38
N ALA A 180 -10.90 0.65 -4.23
CA ALA A 180 -11.25 1.97 -3.73
C ALA A 180 -9.96 2.78 -3.51
N ALA A 181 -10.02 4.08 -3.77
CA ALA A 181 -8.92 5.02 -3.62
C ALA A 181 -9.40 6.29 -2.91
N ALA A 182 -8.61 6.75 -1.93
CA ALA A 182 -8.86 8.00 -1.23
C ALA A 182 -8.04 9.14 -1.85
N SER A 183 -8.66 10.31 -1.93
CA SER A 183 -8.09 11.63 -2.23
C SER A 183 -8.17 12.49 -0.96
N PRO A 184 -7.59 13.71 -0.96
CA PRO A 184 -7.75 14.64 0.16
C PRO A 184 -9.21 14.98 0.49
N ASP A 185 -10.12 14.88 -0.48
CA ASP A 185 -11.52 15.32 -0.37
C ASP A 185 -12.55 14.30 -0.89
N SER A 186 -12.11 13.15 -1.41
CA SER A 186 -13.00 12.15 -2.00
C SER A 186 -12.54 10.72 -1.74
N VAL A 187 -13.49 9.77 -1.83
CA VAL A 187 -13.21 8.35 -1.99
C VAL A 187 -13.91 7.86 -3.25
N GLU A 188 -13.16 7.23 -4.14
CA GLU A 188 -13.65 6.75 -5.43
C GLU A 188 -13.43 5.23 -5.56
N THR A 189 -14.30 4.55 -6.32
CA THR A 189 -14.18 3.12 -6.56
C THR A 189 -14.10 2.80 -8.06
N THR A 190 -13.51 1.66 -8.41
CA THR A 190 -13.53 1.17 -9.80
C THR A 190 -14.94 0.80 -10.29
N ALA A 191 -15.91 0.70 -9.39
CA ALA A 191 -17.34 0.54 -9.70
C ALA A 191 -18.06 1.87 -9.97
N GLY A 192 -17.36 3.01 -9.89
CA GLY A 192 -17.90 4.34 -10.21
C GLY A 192 -18.56 5.07 -9.04
N GLN A 193 -18.53 4.50 -7.83
CA GLN A 193 -18.97 5.21 -6.63
C GLN A 193 -17.96 6.33 -6.30
N SER A 194 -18.46 7.50 -5.90
CA SER A 194 -17.68 8.64 -5.43
C SER A 194 -18.35 9.24 -4.20
N PHE A 195 -17.57 9.44 -3.14
CA PHE A 195 -18.04 9.99 -1.86
C PHE A 195 -17.19 11.22 -1.51
N PRO A 196 -17.79 12.40 -1.29
CA PRO A 196 -17.05 13.63 -1.00
C PRO A 196 -16.62 13.68 0.48
N VAL A 197 -15.65 12.85 0.85
CA VAL A 197 -15.09 12.75 2.20
C VAL A 197 -13.58 12.63 2.17
N ALA A 198 -12.91 13.29 3.12
CA ALA A 198 -11.48 13.13 3.37
C ALA A 198 -11.25 11.85 4.19
N ALA A 199 -10.67 10.83 3.56
CA ALA A 199 -10.42 9.54 4.20
C ALA A 199 -8.93 9.24 4.31
N SER A 200 -8.53 8.67 5.44
CA SER A 200 -7.13 8.26 5.69
C SER A 200 -6.97 6.74 5.69
N ALA A 201 -8.07 5.99 5.80
CA ALA A 201 -8.06 4.54 5.81
C ALA A 201 -9.25 3.98 5.03
N LEU A 202 -9.00 2.92 4.25
CA LEU A 202 -10.01 2.22 3.47
C LEU A 202 -9.90 0.71 3.72
N ALA A 203 -11.03 0.03 3.76
CA ALA A 203 -11.07 -1.42 3.81
C ALA A 203 -12.31 -1.97 3.11
N PHE A 204 -12.26 -3.19 2.60
CA PHE A 204 -13.45 -3.93 2.19
C PHE A 204 -13.76 -5.03 3.20
N GLY A 205 -15.02 -5.12 3.60
CA GLY A 205 -15.57 -6.26 4.34
C GLY A 205 -16.66 -6.91 3.50
N GLY A 206 -16.35 -8.02 2.85
CA GLY A 206 -17.21 -8.62 1.84
C GLY A 206 -17.52 -7.62 0.71
N ASN A 207 -18.80 -7.34 0.48
CA ASN A 207 -19.24 -6.42 -0.57
C ASN A 207 -19.30 -4.94 -0.14
N ARG A 208 -18.98 -4.61 1.12
CA ARG A 208 -19.04 -3.25 1.66
C ARG A 208 -17.68 -2.59 1.70
N LEU A 209 -17.61 -1.34 1.27
CA LEU A 209 -16.49 -0.44 1.50
C LEU A 209 -16.65 0.21 2.87
N TYR A 210 -15.59 0.22 3.66
CA TYR A 210 -15.47 0.96 4.92
C TYR A 210 -14.47 2.09 4.73
N VAL A 211 -14.82 3.25 5.27
CA VAL A 211 -14.08 4.51 5.14
C VAL A 211 -13.78 5.05 6.52
N GLY A 212 -12.50 5.09 6.89
CA GLY A 212 -12.00 5.63 8.15
C GLY A 212 -11.56 7.09 7.99
N MET A 213 -12.10 7.94 8.86
CA MET A 213 -11.88 9.38 8.89
C MET A 213 -11.41 9.77 10.30
N PRO A 214 -10.16 9.43 10.69
CA PRO A 214 -9.66 9.63 12.06
C PRO A 214 -9.68 11.10 12.49
N ASP A 215 -9.49 12.02 11.54
CA ASP A 215 -9.48 13.47 11.77
C ASP A 215 -10.79 14.16 11.36
N GLY A 216 -11.85 13.38 11.07
CA GLY A 216 -13.16 13.86 10.62
C GLY A 216 -14.03 14.50 11.72
N GLY A 217 -13.44 15.27 12.63
CA GLY A 217 -14.10 15.91 13.77
C GLY A 217 -13.42 15.61 15.11
N ARG A 218 -14.15 15.77 16.22
CA ARG A 218 -13.57 15.67 17.58
C ARG A 218 -13.16 14.25 18.01
N ARG A 219 -13.64 13.20 17.36
CA ARG A 219 -13.44 11.80 17.79
C ARG A 219 -13.14 10.83 16.64
N GLY A 220 -12.87 11.33 15.43
CA GLY A 220 -12.84 10.52 14.22
C GLY A 220 -14.19 9.86 13.90
N SER A 221 -14.28 9.19 12.76
CA SER A 221 -15.45 8.39 12.39
C SER A 221 -15.11 7.25 11.44
N VAL A 222 -15.99 6.25 11.40
CA VAL A 222 -15.99 5.20 10.39
C VAL A 222 -17.36 5.19 9.73
N SER A 223 -17.39 5.07 8.41
CA SER A 223 -18.62 4.90 7.64
C SER A 223 -18.49 3.75 6.66
N TYR A 224 -19.61 3.29 6.10
CA TYR A 224 -19.62 2.23 5.10
C TYR A 224 -20.61 2.48 3.97
N ALA A 225 -20.33 1.91 2.81
CA ALA A 225 -21.22 1.88 1.66
C ALA A 225 -21.28 0.46 1.07
N GLY A 226 -22.48 -0.01 0.77
CA GLY A 226 -22.72 -1.12 -0.12
C GLY A 226 -22.35 -0.78 -1.57
N ARG A 227 -22.29 -1.80 -2.42
CA ARG A 227 -21.86 -1.69 -3.83
C ARG A 227 -22.69 -0.73 -4.68
N ASN A 228 -23.97 -0.57 -4.35
CA ASN A 228 -24.91 0.27 -5.11
C ASN A 228 -25.31 1.52 -4.34
N ASP A 229 -24.68 1.78 -3.19
CA ASP A 229 -25.03 2.93 -2.37
C ASP A 229 -24.43 4.20 -2.98
N SER A 230 -25.22 5.27 -2.98
CA SER A 230 -24.80 6.61 -3.40
C SER A 230 -24.39 7.52 -2.24
N SER A 231 -24.41 6.99 -1.00
CA SER A 231 -24.03 7.72 0.21
C SER A 231 -23.39 6.78 1.24
N LEU A 232 -22.64 7.37 2.17
CA LEU A 232 -22.01 6.65 3.28
C LEU A 232 -22.95 6.59 4.49
N ASN A 233 -23.01 5.42 5.12
CA ASN A 233 -23.73 5.21 6.36
C ASN A 233 -22.73 5.22 7.53
N ALA A 234 -22.99 6.00 8.57
CA ALA A 234 -22.14 6.00 9.76
C ALA A 234 -22.13 4.60 10.43
N LEU A 235 -20.94 4.15 10.81
CA LEU A 235 -20.77 2.99 11.67
C LEU A 235 -20.82 3.45 13.13
N GLU A 236 -22.01 3.45 13.70
CA GLU A 236 -22.23 3.77 15.11
C GLU A 236 -22.11 2.50 15.97
N PRO A 237 -21.52 2.60 17.18
CA PRO A 237 -21.52 1.49 18.11
C PRO A 237 -22.94 1.26 18.63
N ALA A 238 -23.21 0.08 19.19
CA ALA A 238 -24.48 -0.15 19.86
C ALA A 238 -24.67 0.88 21.00
N LYS A 239 -25.91 1.31 21.23
CA LYS A 239 -26.23 2.31 22.25
C LYS A 239 -25.69 1.88 23.62
N GLY A 240 -24.67 2.58 24.12
CA GLY A 240 -24.02 2.30 25.41
C GLY A 240 -22.58 1.79 25.32
N GLU A 241 -22.07 1.48 24.12
CA GLU A 241 -20.68 1.07 23.92
C GLU A 241 -19.82 2.25 23.47
N ASP A 242 -18.71 2.50 24.18
CA ASP A 242 -17.64 3.40 23.73
C ASP A 242 -16.64 2.57 22.91
N PHE A 243 -16.31 3.01 21.69
CA PHE A 243 -15.30 2.37 20.84
C PHE A 243 -13.94 2.17 21.54
N GLY A 244 -13.61 3.03 22.53
CA GLY A 244 -12.40 2.90 23.34
C GLY A 244 -12.48 1.88 24.49
N ALA A 245 -13.68 1.51 24.93
CA ALA A 245 -13.88 0.61 26.07
C ALA A 245 -14.13 -0.85 25.67
N ALA A 246 -14.60 -1.12 24.44
CA ALA A 246 -14.94 -2.47 23.98
C ALA A 246 -13.73 -3.37 23.64
N LEU A 247 -12.50 -2.85 23.62
CA LEU A 247 -11.27 -3.63 23.40
C LEU A 247 -10.60 -4.11 24.71
N GLY A 248 -11.20 -3.79 25.86
CA GLY A 248 -10.71 -4.16 27.18
C GLY A 248 -11.64 -5.11 27.92
N GLY A 249 -11.81 -6.34 27.44
CA GLY A 249 -12.23 -7.45 28.30
C GLY A 249 -13.53 -8.15 27.93
N GLY A 250 -13.38 -9.46 27.68
CA GLY A 250 -14.39 -10.50 27.61
C GLY A 250 -13.67 -11.83 27.43
#